data_AF-A0A374P0U2-F1
#
_entry.id   AF-A0A374P0U2-F1
#
_cell.length_a   1.000
_cell.length_b   1.000
_cell.length_c   1.000
_cell.angle_alpha   90.00
_cell.angle_beta   90.00
_cell.angle_gamma   90.00
#
_symmetry.space_group_name_H-M   'P 1'
#
loop_
_entity.id
_entity.type
_entity.pdbx_description
1 polymer ?
#
loop_
_entity_poly.entity_id
_entity_poly.type
_entity_poly.pdbx_seq_one_letter_code
_entity_poly.pdbx_strand_id
1 'polypeptide(L)'
;MEIINYFDIYNKIFWKEKIGKSDWGAGQYLSKLLRNDYLMDLCGKSTKVLMLVEEQTLISFCTLAEQDEVRDTSLTPWIGFVYTYL
;
A
#
# COMPACT_ATOMS: atom_id res chain seq x y z
N MET A 1 -13.75 4.04 -11.94
CA MET A 1 -12.41 3.94 -11.33
C MET A 1 -12.03 5.22 -10.57
N GLU A 2 -11.47 5.07 -9.37
CA GLU A 2 -10.96 6.17 -8.52
C GLU A 2 -9.67 5.74 -7.80
N ILE A 3 -8.82 6.71 -7.44
CA ILE A 3 -7.63 6.46 -6.60
C ILE A 3 -7.93 6.93 -5.18
N ILE A 4 -7.85 6.01 -4.22
CA ILE A 4 -8.04 6.29 -2.79
C ILE A 4 -6.78 5.96 -2.01
N ASN A 5 -6.60 6.61 -0.86
CA ASN A 5 -5.53 6.28 0.08
C ASN A 5 -6.09 5.42 1.22
N TYR A 6 -5.47 4.27 1.49
CA TYR A 6 -5.85 3.35 2.58
C TYR A 6 -5.99 4.04 3.94
N PHE A 7 -5.14 5.03 4.23
CA PHE A 7 -5.15 5.68 5.53
C PHE A 7 -6.30 6.67 5.74
N ASP A 8 -6.91 7.15 4.65
CA ASP A 8 -7.94 8.21 4.65
C ASP A 8 -9.38 7.65 4.60
N ILE A 9 -9.55 6.33 4.65
CA ILE A 9 -10.84 5.64 4.52
C ILE A 9 -11.22 4.86 5.78
N TYR A 10 -12.51 4.63 6.00
CA TYR A 10 -13.03 3.91 7.19
C TYR A 10 -12.90 2.39 7.09
N ASN A 11 -13.13 1.78 5.92
CA ASN A 11 -13.23 0.33 5.77
C ASN A 11 -11.86 -0.36 5.56
N LYS A 12 -10.87 -0.02 6.41
CA LYS A 12 -9.48 -0.48 6.29
C LYS A 12 -9.35 -2.01 6.29
N ILE A 13 -10.18 -2.71 7.08
CA ILE A 13 -10.14 -4.19 7.17
C ILE A 13 -10.41 -4.82 5.79
N PHE A 14 -11.49 -4.40 5.12
CA PHE A 14 -11.84 -4.92 3.79
C PHE A 14 -10.72 -4.73 2.76
N TRP A 15 -10.16 -3.52 2.68
CA TRP A 15 -9.14 -3.21 1.68
C TRP A 15 -7.82 -3.91 1.96
N LYS A 16 -7.41 -4.03 3.23
CA LYS A 16 -6.22 -4.81 3.62
C LYS A 16 -6.37 -6.28 3.25
N GLU A 17 -7.56 -6.86 3.43
CA GLU A 17 -7.83 -8.24 3.01
C GLU A 17 -7.78 -8.39 1.48
N LYS A 18 -8.28 -7.41 0.72
CA LYS A 18 -8.16 -7.40 -0.75
C LYS A 18 -6.70 -7.38 -1.18
N ILE A 19 -5.88 -6.48 -0.65
CA ILE A 19 -4.42 -6.44 -0.88
C ILE A 19 -3.78 -7.81 -0.60
N GLY A 20 -4.16 -8.43 0.53
CA GLY A 20 -3.64 -9.74 0.94
C GLY A 20 -4.07 -10.92 0.06
N LYS A 21 -5.04 -10.75 -0.85
CA LYS A 21 -5.45 -11.74 -1.85
C LYS A 21 -4.67 -11.64 -3.16
N SER A 22 -3.73 -10.71 -3.28
CA SER A 22 -2.79 -10.68 -4.42
C SER A 22 -1.99 -11.99 -4.50
N ASP A 23 -1.71 -12.45 -5.71
CA ASP A 23 -0.87 -13.63 -5.97
C ASP A 23 0.63 -13.33 -5.76
N TRP A 24 0.97 -12.05 -5.58
CA TRP A 24 2.31 -11.58 -5.32
C TRP A 24 2.65 -11.61 -3.82
N GLY A 25 3.72 -12.33 -3.47
CA GLY A 25 4.17 -12.48 -2.08
C GLY A 25 4.46 -11.16 -1.36
N ALA A 26 4.96 -10.13 -2.05
CA ALA A 26 5.18 -8.82 -1.41
C ALA A 26 3.87 -8.06 -1.17
N GLY A 27 2.84 -8.26 -2.01
CA GLY A 27 1.49 -7.74 -1.72
C GLY A 27 0.89 -8.36 -0.47
N GLN A 28 1.09 -9.66 -0.28
CA GLN A 28 0.71 -10.34 0.97
C GLN A 28 1.52 -9.82 2.18
N TYR A 29 2.80 -9.50 1.99
CA TYR A 29 3.62 -8.88 3.02
C TYR A 29 3.14 -7.46 3.39
N LEU A 30 2.78 -6.64 2.40
CA LEU A 30 2.16 -5.32 2.65
C LEU A 30 0.90 -5.46 3.51
N SER A 31 0.03 -6.43 3.20
CA SER A 31 -1.16 -6.71 4.02
C SER A 31 -0.81 -7.06 5.47
N LYS A 32 0.28 -7.81 5.71
CA LYS A 32 0.78 -8.10 7.06
C LYS A 32 1.30 -6.85 7.76
N LEU A 33 2.05 -5.99 7.07
CA LEU A 33 2.53 -4.70 7.61
C LEU A 33 1.37 -3.81 8.04
N LEU A 34 0.34 -3.70 7.19
CA LEU A 34 -0.88 -2.94 7.47
C LEU A 34 -1.73 -3.55 8.60
N ARG A 35 -1.60 -4.85 8.86
CA ARG A 35 -2.31 -5.51 9.97
C ARG A 35 -1.65 -5.24 11.32
N ASN A 36 -0.34 -5.03 11.32
CA ASN A 36 0.46 -4.84 12.51
C ASN A 36 0.83 -3.37 12.73
N ASP A 37 0.22 -2.44 11.97
CA ASP A 37 0.49 -1.00 11.99
C ASP A 37 1.98 -0.62 11.81
N TYR A 38 2.75 -1.48 11.13
CA TYR A 38 4.22 -1.37 11.05
C TYR A 38 4.73 -0.65 9.79
N LEU A 39 3.87 -0.44 8.79
CA LEU A 39 4.28 0.13 7.50
C LEU A 39 4.90 1.53 7.64
N MET A 40 4.27 2.42 8.42
CA MET A 40 4.76 3.79 8.60
C MET A 40 6.04 3.87 9.44
N ASP A 41 6.29 2.88 10.29
CA ASP A 41 7.55 2.77 11.04
C ASP A 41 8.70 2.35 10.13
N LEU A 42 8.41 1.52 9.13
CA LEU A 42 9.37 1.04 8.15
C LEU A 42 9.67 2.09 7.05
N CYS A 43 8.62 2.69 6.49
CA CYS A 43 8.69 3.46 5.23
C CYS A 43 8.55 4.99 5.44
N GLY A 44 8.35 5.45 6.67
CA GLY A 44 8.18 6.86 7.02
C GLY A 44 6.72 7.24 7.31
N LYS A 45 6.53 8.31 8.08
CA LYS A 45 5.21 8.66 8.64
C LYS A 45 4.24 9.22 7.61
N SER A 46 4.73 9.82 6.52
CA SER A 46 3.89 10.26 5.40
C SER A 46 3.61 9.17 4.35
N THR A 47 3.97 7.91 4.63
CA THR A 47 3.71 6.79 3.71
C THR A 47 2.23 6.69 3.37
N LYS A 48 1.94 6.62 2.07
CA LYS A 48 0.61 6.37 1.52
C LYS A 48 0.53 4.96 0.96
N VAL A 49 -0.65 4.35 1.02
CA VAL A 49 -0.99 3.18 0.22
C VAL A 49 -2.11 3.60 -0.72
N LEU A 50 -1.75 3.86 -1.97
CA LEU A 50 -2.68 4.26 -3.01
C LEU A 50 -3.31 3.01 -3.61
N MET A 51 -4.63 3.03 -3.75
CA MET A 51 -5.43 1.94 -4.28
C MET A 51 -6.27 2.47 -5.44
N LEU A 52 -6.14 1.85 -6.60
CA LEU A 52 -7.04 2.05 -7.73
C LEU A 52 -8.23 1.12 -7.56
N VAL A 53 -9.41 1.69 -7.40
CA VAL A 53 -10.63 0.93 -7.11
C VAL A 53 -11.73 1.26 -8.11
N GLU A 54 -12.60 0.28 -8.32
CA GLU A 54 -13.87 0.45 -9.00
C GLU A 54 -14.96 -0.20 -8.15
N GLU A 55 -15.83 0.63 -7.59
CA GLU A 55 -16.82 0.20 -6.59
C GLU A 55 -16.14 -0.54 -5.41
N GLN A 56 -16.38 -1.85 -5.27
CA GLN A 56 -15.79 -2.70 -4.22
C GLN A 56 -14.69 -3.63 -4.76
N THR A 57 -14.17 -3.32 -5.94
CA THR A 57 -13.09 -4.05 -6.60
C THR A 57 -11.79 -3.28 -6.46
N LEU A 58 -10.76 -3.95 -5.94
CA LEU A 58 -9.39 -3.46 -5.94
C LEU A 58 -8.72 -3.86 -7.26
N ILE A 59 -8.34 -2.89 -8.08
CA ILE A 59 -7.74 -3.11 -9.42
C ILE A 59 -6.22 -3.08 -9.34
N SER A 60 -5.66 -2.16 -8.54
CA SER A 60 -4.22 -2.00 -8.38
C SER A 60 -3.90 -1.29 -7.07
N PHE A 61 -2.68 -1.47 -6.56
CA PHE A 61 -2.16 -0.70 -5.44
C PHE A 61 -0.67 -0.40 -5.58
N CYS A 62 -0.21 0.64 -4.89
CA CYS A 62 1.20 0.95 -4.68
C CYS A 62 1.39 1.75 -3.39
N THR A 63 2.64 1.86 -2.92
CA THR A 63 3.02 2.78 -1.85
C THR A 63 3.75 3.99 -2.39
N LEU A 64 3.54 5.15 -1.77
CA LEU A 64 4.42 6.30 -1.86
C LEU A 64 5.03 6.54 -0.47
N ALA A 65 6.35 6.42 -0.34
CA ALA A 65 7.05 6.39 0.94
C ALA A 65 8.20 7.39 0.99
N GLU A 66 8.61 7.80 2.19
CA GLU A 66 9.76 8.69 2.38
C GLU A 66 11.09 7.95 2.18
N GLN A 67 11.08 6.65 2.50
CA GLN A 67 12.25 5.78 2.46
C GLN A 67 11.85 4.36 2.09
N ASP A 68 12.80 3.63 1.52
CA ASP A 68 12.71 2.21 1.22
C ASP A 68 14.03 1.52 1.65
N GLU A 69 14.32 0.31 1.16
CA GLU A 69 15.60 -0.38 1.41
C GLU A 69 16.81 0.50 1.09
N VAL A 70 16.71 1.33 0.06
CA VAL A 70 17.68 2.39 -0.24
C VAL A 70 17.38 3.60 0.66
N ARG A 71 18.21 3.80 1.68
CA ARG A 71 18.06 4.85 2.70
C ARG A 71 18.54 6.24 2.26
N ASP A 72 18.47 6.55 0.96
CA ASP A 72 18.75 7.90 0.47
C ASP A 72 17.47 8.73 0.51
N THR A 73 17.36 9.57 1.55
CA THR A 73 16.19 10.41 1.79
C THR A 73 16.10 11.61 0.85
N SER A 74 17.12 11.86 0.01
CA SER A 74 17.05 12.89 -1.04
C SER A 74 16.18 12.49 -2.23
N LEU A 75 15.84 11.20 -2.37
CA LEU A 75 15.13 10.62 -3.51
C LEU A 75 13.66 10.28 -3.19
N THR A 76 12.98 11.13 -2.42
CA THR A 76 11.57 10.97 -2.02
C THR A 76 10.59 11.62 -3.02
N PRO A 77 9.38 11.04 -3.25
CA PRO A 77 8.88 9.80 -2.68
C PRO A 77 9.38 8.56 -3.43
N TRP A 78 9.60 7.48 -2.68
CA TRP A 78 9.84 6.15 -3.21
C TRP A 78 8.51 5.47 -3.57
N ILE A 79 8.46 4.85 -4.75
CA ILE A 79 7.33 4.05 -5.18
C ILE A 79 7.65 2.58 -4.89
N GLY A 80 6.84 1.96 -4.04
CA GLY A 80 6.98 0.56 -3.64
C GLY A 80 5.68 -0.22 -3.86
N PHE A 81 5.74 -1.54 -3.65
CA PHE A 81 4.57 -2.43 -3.66
C PHE A 81 3.63 -2.24 -4.86
N VAL A 82 4.16 -1.99 -6.05
CA VAL A 82 3.36 -1.76 -7.26
C VAL A 82 2.78 -3.08 -7.77
N TYR A 83 1.46 -3.18 -7.81
CA TYR A 83 0.78 -4.40 -8.24
C TYR A 83 -0.56 -4.09 -8.91
N THR A 84 -0.89 -4.85 -9.96
CA THR A 84 -2.17 -4.80 -10.68
C THR A 84 -2.72 -6.21 -10.79
N TYR A 85 -4.00 -6.41 -10.46
CA TYR A 85 -4.66 -7.71 -10.60
C TYR A 85 -4.88 -8.02 -12.09
N LEU A 86 -4.60 -9.26 -12.50
CA LEU A 86 -4.88 -9.77 -13.85
C LEU A 86 -6.35 -10.16 -14.04
#